data_AF-A0A3D4FUS5-F1
#
_entry.id   AF-A0A3D4FUS5-F1
#
_cell.length_a   1.000
_cell.length_b   1.000
_cell.length_c   1.000
_cell.angle_alpha   90.00
_cell.angle_beta   90.00
_cell.angle_gamma   90.00
#
_symmetry.space_group_name_H-M   'P 1'
#
loop_
_entity.id
_entity.type
_entity.pdbx_description
1 polymer ?
#
loop_
_entity_poly.entity_id
_entity_poly.type
_entity_poly.pdbx_seq_one_letter_code
_entity_poly.pdbx_strand_id
1 'polypeptide(L)'
;MRKAVSRLLFTTFALLGLALVGLNAQLKPAQRMPATASEYARLVGPDLGVVPTIDCGEGVRVPIHVDGVEVFHDQEELACDNPDFKGGCYVGSRVNRLEGRDAVGAPMTDVVWVYLCRSAGVEWFEQGVMSVQMIGHNTRTGATAFFEAPDADPSRPNPQPGLLRLDEDGVLDGEFPGPDDPAFDEAF
;
A
#
# COMPACT_ATOMS: atom_id res chain seq x y z
N MET A 1 52.35 34.93 -27.20
CA MET A 1 51.49 33.75 -27.40
C MET A 1 51.72 32.72 -26.29
N ARG A 2 51.19 32.91 -25.07
CA ARG A 2 51.39 31.94 -23.95
C ARG A 2 50.22 31.81 -22.95
N LYS A 3 49.08 32.47 -23.17
CA LYS A 3 47.95 32.46 -22.22
C LYS A 3 46.72 31.64 -22.66
N ALA A 4 46.70 31.10 -23.88
CA ALA A 4 45.53 30.41 -24.42
C ALA A 4 45.48 28.90 -24.11
N VAL A 5 46.62 28.27 -23.79
CA VAL A 5 46.70 26.80 -23.67
C VAL A 5 46.26 26.28 -22.29
N SER A 6 46.34 27.12 -21.25
CA SER A 6 46.03 26.69 -19.86
C SER A 6 44.54 26.62 -19.54
N ARG A 7 43.69 27.41 -20.21
CA ARG A 7 42.23 27.37 -19.98
C ARG A 7 41.55 26.16 -20.62
N LEU A 8 42.11 25.60 -21.70
CA LEU A 8 41.53 24.44 -22.35
C LEU A 8 41.72 23.14 -21.55
N LEU A 9 42.81 22.98 -20.79
CA LEU A 9 43.04 21.74 -20.03
C LEU A 9 42.13 21.57 -18.80
N PHE A 10 41.70 22.67 -18.17
CA PHE A 10 40.84 22.59 -16.97
C PHE A 10 39.37 22.33 -17.29
N THR A 11 38.89 22.72 -18.47
CA THR A 11 37.49 22.48 -18.88
C THR A 11 37.26 21.03 -19.30
N THR A 12 38.27 20.37 -19.87
CA THR A 12 38.14 18.97 -20.32
C THR A 12 38.08 17.97 -19.17
N PHE A 13 38.76 18.24 -18.05
CA PHE A 13 38.71 17.36 -16.87
C PHE A 13 37.39 17.48 -16.08
N ALA A 14 36.77 18.67 -16.03
CA ALA A 14 35.48 18.85 -15.35
C ALA A 14 34.33 18.16 -16.10
N LEU A 15 34.37 18.15 -17.44
CA LEU A 15 33.37 17.46 -18.27
C LEU A 15 33.51 15.93 -18.24
N LEU A 16 34.73 15.40 -18.11
CA LEU A 16 34.93 13.95 -17.92
C LEU A 16 34.48 13.47 -16.53
N GLY A 17 34.66 14.30 -15.50
CA GLY A 17 34.19 13.99 -14.13
C GLY A 17 32.67 13.93 -14.02
N LEU A 18 31.94 14.84 -14.66
CA LEU A 18 30.46 14.81 -14.68
C LEU A 18 29.89 13.67 -15.56
N ALA A 19 30.60 13.26 -16.61
CA ALA A 19 30.17 12.15 -17.46
C ALA A 19 30.27 10.78 -16.76
N LEU A 20 31.22 10.60 -15.82
CA LEU A 20 31.35 9.34 -15.08
C LEU A 20 30.36 9.20 -13.91
N VAL A 21 29.89 10.31 -13.33
CA VAL A 21 28.92 10.25 -12.20
C VAL A 21 27.49 10.00 -12.71
N GLY A 22 27.17 10.46 -13.93
CA GLY A 22 25.84 10.30 -14.53
C GLY A 22 25.53 8.93 -15.16
N LEU A 23 26.53 8.06 -15.32
CA LEU A 23 26.34 6.75 -15.98
C LEU A 23 26.01 5.58 -15.02
N ASN A 24 26.04 5.81 -13.70
CA ASN A 24 25.79 4.76 -12.70
C ASN A 24 24.37 4.75 -12.12
N ALA A 25 23.45 5.55 -12.65
CA ALA A 25 22.03 5.22 -12.54
C ALA A 25 21.74 4.04 -13.48
N GLN A 26 22.30 2.87 -13.17
CA GLN A 26 21.82 1.61 -13.73
C GLN A 26 20.36 1.51 -13.30
N LEU A 27 19.42 1.76 -14.22
CA LEU A 27 18.08 1.22 -14.06
C LEU A 27 18.28 -0.28 -13.83
N LYS A 28 17.93 -0.75 -12.63
CA LYS A 28 17.87 -2.18 -12.35
C LYS A 28 17.07 -2.82 -13.50
N PRO A 29 17.58 -3.88 -14.15
CA PRO A 29 16.79 -4.61 -15.13
C PRO A 29 15.43 -4.90 -14.51
N ALA A 30 14.34 -4.71 -15.27
CA ALA A 30 12.99 -5.01 -14.80
C ALA A 30 12.96 -6.47 -14.37
N GLN A 31 13.04 -6.70 -13.06
CA GLN A 31 12.90 -8.03 -12.49
C GLN A 31 11.49 -8.47 -12.83
N ARG A 32 11.34 -9.69 -13.35
CA ARG A 32 10.01 -10.24 -13.62
C ARG A 32 9.20 -10.12 -12.35
N MET A 33 7.98 -9.57 -12.47
CA MET A 33 7.06 -9.51 -11.33
C MET A 33 6.90 -10.92 -10.76
N PRO A 34 7.00 -11.09 -9.43
CA PRO A 34 6.79 -12.38 -8.79
C PRO A 34 5.40 -12.95 -9.08
N ALA A 35 5.28 -14.28 -8.98
CA ALA A 35 4.03 -14.97 -9.30
C ALA A 35 3.06 -15.04 -8.11
N THR A 36 3.57 -14.90 -6.88
CA THR A 36 2.78 -14.93 -5.65
C THR A 36 3.10 -13.76 -4.73
N ALA A 37 2.15 -13.41 -3.84
CA ALA A 37 2.34 -12.34 -2.88
C ALA A 37 3.53 -12.57 -1.94
N SER A 38 3.77 -13.81 -1.50
CA SER A 38 4.91 -14.18 -0.66
C SER A 38 6.25 -13.98 -1.38
N GLU A 39 6.32 -14.30 -2.68
CA GLU A 39 7.51 -14.00 -3.46
C GLU A 39 7.73 -12.48 -3.60
N TYR A 40 6.64 -11.71 -3.74
CA TYR A 40 6.70 -10.26 -3.79
C TYR A 40 7.10 -9.64 -2.44
N ALA A 41 6.59 -10.16 -1.32
CA ALA A 41 7.02 -9.78 0.02
C ALA A 41 8.53 -10.01 0.22
N ARG A 42 9.06 -11.16 -0.24
CA ARG A 42 10.51 -11.42 -0.22
C ARG A 42 11.30 -10.47 -1.10
N LEU A 43 10.76 -10.08 -2.25
CA LEU A 43 11.41 -9.14 -3.17
C LEU A 43 11.59 -7.75 -2.52
N VAL A 44 10.58 -7.27 -1.80
CA VAL A 44 10.58 -5.91 -1.23
C VAL A 44 11.17 -5.84 0.18
N GLY A 45 11.31 -7.00 0.84
CA GLY A 45 11.79 -7.10 2.22
C GLY A 45 13.12 -6.40 2.54
N PRO A 46 14.14 -6.40 1.66
CA PRO A 46 15.37 -5.66 1.91
C PRO A 46 15.18 -4.14 2.11
N ASP A 47 14.14 -3.56 1.51
CA ASP A 47 13.87 -2.13 1.57
C ASP A 47 12.76 -1.77 2.56
N LEU A 48 11.81 -2.69 2.79
CA LEU A 48 10.58 -2.46 3.55
C LEU A 48 10.42 -3.34 4.80
N GLY A 49 11.39 -4.20 5.09
CA GLY A 49 11.27 -5.15 6.19
C GLY A 49 10.19 -6.20 5.96
N VAL A 50 9.69 -6.79 7.03
CA VAL A 50 8.63 -7.80 6.98
C VAL A 50 7.30 -7.12 6.64
N VAL A 51 6.61 -7.66 5.64
CA VAL A 51 5.22 -7.28 5.35
C VAL A 51 4.34 -7.77 6.50
N PRO A 52 3.53 -6.91 7.15
CA PRO A 52 2.82 -7.27 8.36
C PRO A 52 1.55 -8.10 8.07
N THR A 53 1.16 -8.93 9.03
CA THR A 53 -0.25 -9.32 9.24
C THR A 53 -1.05 -8.05 9.56
N ILE A 54 -2.28 -7.94 9.07
CA ILE A 54 -3.13 -6.77 9.30
C ILE A 54 -4.48 -7.19 9.88
N ASP A 55 -5.05 -6.36 10.75
CA ASP A 55 -6.36 -6.56 11.35
C ASP A 55 -7.20 -5.31 11.11
N CYS A 56 -8.27 -5.44 10.33
CA CYS A 56 -9.17 -4.34 10.06
C CYS A 56 -9.76 -3.76 11.36
N GLY A 57 -10.08 -4.57 12.37
CA GLY A 57 -10.67 -4.13 13.64
C GLY A 57 -9.79 -3.17 14.44
N GLU A 58 -8.47 -3.27 14.30
CA GLU A 58 -7.49 -2.37 14.93
C GLU A 58 -7.39 -1.00 14.22
N GLY A 59 -8.00 -0.87 13.03
CA GLY A 59 -8.00 0.35 12.24
C GLY A 59 -8.95 1.43 12.75
N VAL A 60 -8.63 2.68 12.41
CA VAL A 60 -9.55 3.81 12.65
C VAL A 60 -10.61 3.85 11.56
N ARG A 61 -11.87 4.07 11.96
CA ARG A 61 -12.98 4.26 11.02
C ARG A 61 -12.74 5.49 10.15
N VAL A 62 -13.05 5.36 8.86
CA VAL A 62 -13.16 6.49 7.95
C VAL A 62 -14.57 7.07 8.06
N PRO A 63 -14.73 8.31 8.56
CA PRO A 63 -16.05 8.89 8.73
C PRO A 63 -16.62 9.36 7.38
N ILE A 64 -17.94 9.30 7.23
CA ILE A 64 -18.69 9.93 6.13
C ILE A 64 -19.54 11.04 6.73
N HIS A 65 -19.55 12.22 6.10
CA HIS A 65 -20.33 13.36 6.58
C HIS A 65 -21.38 13.81 5.56
N VAL A 66 -22.49 14.34 6.06
CA VAL A 66 -23.52 15.06 5.30
C VAL A 66 -23.81 16.37 6.03
N ASP A 67 -23.67 17.51 5.34
CA ASP A 67 -23.86 18.84 5.92
C ASP A 67 -23.01 19.09 7.18
N GLY A 68 -21.80 18.52 7.21
CA GLY A 68 -20.84 18.61 8.32
C GLY A 68 -21.11 17.67 9.49
N VAL A 69 -22.09 16.76 9.39
CA VAL A 69 -22.46 15.80 10.45
C VAL A 69 -22.07 14.38 10.03
N GLU A 70 -21.36 13.65 10.89
CA GLU A 70 -21.01 12.23 10.62
C GLU A 70 -22.27 11.38 10.56
N VAL A 71 -22.37 10.55 9.52
CA VAL A 71 -23.45 9.59 9.30
C VAL A 71 -22.93 8.15 9.45
N PHE A 72 -23.81 7.27 9.89
CA PHE A 72 -23.50 5.86 10.21
C PHE A 72 -24.28 4.87 9.33
N HIS A 73 -24.75 5.32 8.18
CA HIS A 73 -25.41 4.53 7.16
C HIS A 73 -25.00 5.03 5.78
N ASP A 74 -25.09 4.14 4.80
CA ASP A 74 -24.79 4.48 3.40
C ASP A 74 -25.69 5.62 2.90
N GLN A 75 -25.11 6.51 2.11
CA GLN A 75 -25.84 7.60 1.45
C GLN A 75 -25.91 7.36 -0.05
N GLU A 76 -26.79 8.10 -0.71
CA GLU A 76 -26.80 8.16 -2.16
C GLU A 76 -25.44 8.64 -2.71
N GLU A 77 -25.10 8.20 -3.92
CA GLU A 77 -23.86 8.59 -4.56
C GLU A 77 -23.77 10.12 -4.67
N LEU A 78 -22.61 10.68 -4.32
CA LEU A 78 -22.34 12.13 -4.30
C LEU A 78 -23.18 12.95 -3.29
N ALA A 79 -23.92 12.32 -2.38
CA ALA A 79 -24.74 13.02 -1.38
C ALA A 79 -23.99 13.35 -0.06
N CYS A 80 -22.70 13.05 0.03
CA CYS A 80 -21.85 13.28 1.19
C CYS A 80 -20.80 14.37 0.94
N ASP A 81 -20.32 14.98 2.03
CA ASP A 81 -19.27 16.01 1.98
C ASP A 81 -17.90 15.42 1.61
N ASN A 82 -17.68 14.17 2.02
CA ASN A 82 -16.44 13.45 1.78
C ASN A 82 -16.72 12.02 1.33
N PRO A 83 -16.17 11.60 0.18
CA PRO A 83 -16.33 10.24 -0.28
C PRO A 83 -15.49 9.25 0.54
N ASP A 84 -15.85 7.98 0.44
CA ASP A 84 -15.06 6.84 0.90
C ASP A 84 -13.82 6.60 0.02
N PHE A 85 -13.10 5.50 0.27
CA PHE A 85 -11.92 5.13 -0.52
C PHE A 85 -12.21 4.73 -1.97
N LYS A 86 -13.47 4.44 -2.32
CA LYS A 86 -13.90 4.06 -3.68
C LYS A 86 -14.56 5.22 -4.42
N GLY A 87 -14.73 6.38 -3.78
CA GLY A 87 -15.38 7.56 -4.35
C GLY A 87 -16.89 7.63 -4.09
N GLY A 88 -17.46 6.66 -3.37
CA GLY A 88 -18.87 6.62 -2.99
C GLY A 88 -19.13 7.28 -1.64
N CYS A 89 -20.38 7.23 -1.17
CA CYS A 89 -20.78 7.74 0.14
C CYS A 89 -21.15 6.59 1.10
N TYR A 90 -20.29 5.57 1.14
CA TYR A 90 -20.52 4.35 1.90
C TYR A 90 -19.76 4.37 3.22
N VAL A 91 -20.43 3.90 4.28
CA VAL A 91 -19.80 3.74 5.60
C VAL A 91 -19.04 2.42 5.70
N GLY A 92 -18.29 2.28 6.78
CA GLY A 92 -17.73 0.98 7.18
C GLY A 92 -16.28 0.73 6.77
N SER A 93 -15.61 1.70 6.12
CA SER A 93 -14.18 1.58 5.83
C SER A 93 -13.31 1.85 7.07
N ARG A 94 -12.15 1.19 7.14
CA ARG A 94 -11.08 1.47 8.12
C ARG A 94 -9.73 1.69 7.46
N VAL A 95 -8.88 2.41 8.17
CA VAL A 95 -7.48 2.62 7.81
C VAL A 95 -6.60 2.46 9.04
N ASN A 96 -5.40 1.92 8.86
CA ASN A 96 -4.41 1.94 9.93
C ASN A 96 -3.01 2.16 9.38
N ARG A 97 -2.10 2.49 10.29
CA ARG A 97 -0.68 2.73 10.03
C ARG A 97 0.16 1.95 11.02
N LEU A 98 1.03 1.10 10.50
CA LEU A 98 2.00 0.31 11.26
C LEU A 98 3.42 0.82 11.00
N GLU A 99 4.27 0.76 12.02
CA GLU A 99 5.71 0.92 11.86
C GLU A 99 6.30 -0.36 11.28
N GLY A 100 7.21 -0.23 10.31
CA GLY A 100 7.91 -1.36 9.72
C GLY A 100 8.81 -2.07 10.74
N ARG A 101 9.05 -3.36 10.50
CA ARG A 101 9.94 -4.19 11.33
C ARG A 101 10.87 -5.00 10.46
N ASP A 102 12.09 -5.21 10.93
CA ASP A 102 13.01 -6.14 10.29
C ASP A 102 12.66 -7.61 10.61
N ALA A 103 13.44 -8.54 10.06
CA ALA A 103 13.23 -9.98 10.23
C ALA A 103 13.38 -10.49 11.68
N VAL A 104 13.96 -9.70 12.60
CA VAL A 104 14.05 -10.03 14.03
C VAL A 104 13.05 -9.24 14.88
N GLY A 105 12.15 -8.49 14.24
CA GLY A 105 11.10 -7.70 14.88
C GLY A 105 11.54 -6.31 15.33
N ALA A 106 12.78 -5.90 15.05
CA ALA A 106 13.27 -4.58 15.44
C ALA A 106 12.60 -3.48 14.61
N PRO A 107 12.22 -2.34 15.24
CA PRO A 107 11.65 -1.20 14.54
C PRO A 107 12.51 -0.70 13.37
N MET A 108 11.87 -0.47 12.23
CA MET A 108 12.42 0.24 11.07
C MET A 108 11.72 1.59 10.93
N THR A 109 12.21 2.61 11.63
CA THR A 109 11.51 3.90 11.79
C THR A 109 11.29 4.68 10.48
N ASP A 110 12.09 4.40 9.45
CA ASP A 110 11.93 5.01 8.13
C ASP A 110 10.85 4.30 7.29
N VAL A 111 10.37 3.14 7.73
CA VAL A 111 9.39 2.31 7.03
C VAL A 111 8.02 2.41 7.69
N VAL A 112 7.02 2.63 6.86
CA VAL A 112 5.62 2.69 7.26
C VAL A 112 4.82 1.74 6.39
N TRP A 113 3.93 0.99 7.03
CA TRP A 113 2.87 0.25 6.36
C TRP A 113 1.54 0.95 6.61
N VAL A 114 0.74 1.17 5.58
CA VAL A 114 -0.63 1.64 5.68
C VAL A 114 -1.52 0.58 5.07
N TYR A 115 -2.58 0.18 5.76
CA TYR A 115 -3.59 -0.69 5.18
C TYR A 115 -4.97 -0.05 5.20
N LEU A 116 -5.76 -0.42 4.20
CA LEU A 116 -7.04 0.16 3.84
C LEU A 116 -8.03 -0.99 3.76
N CYS A 117 -8.95 -1.07 4.72
CA CYS A 117 -10.09 -1.99 4.67
C CYS A 117 -11.26 -1.23 4.07
N ARG A 118 -11.48 -1.39 2.76
CA ARG A 118 -12.44 -0.61 1.99
C ARG A 118 -13.79 -1.33 1.95
N SER A 119 -14.75 -0.74 2.65
CA SER A 119 -16.16 -1.07 2.47
C SER A 119 -16.63 -0.60 1.09
N ALA A 120 -17.65 -1.25 0.56
CA ALA A 120 -18.42 -0.78 -0.58
C ALA A 120 -19.88 -0.47 -0.20
N GLY A 121 -20.18 -0.40 1.11
CA GLY A 121 -21.53 -0.33 1.64
C GLY A 121 -22.08 -1.71 2.01
N VAL A 122 -23.17 -1.71 2.79
CA VAL A 122 -23.75 -2.93 3.38
C VAL A 122 -24.29 -3.87 2.30
N GLU A 123 -25.02 -3.32 1.33
CA GLU A 123 -25.62 -4.11 0.22
C GLU A 123 -24.55 -4.82 -0.62
N TRP A 124 -23.44 -4.13 -0.91
CA TRP A 124 -22.33 -4.70 -1.66
C TRP A 124 -21.54 -5.70 -0.83
N PHE A 125 -21.37 -5.45 0.47
CA PHE A 125 -20.77 -6.41 1.39
C PHE A 125 -21.55 -7.74 1.43
N GLU A 126 -22.88 -7.69 1.48
CA GLU A 126 -23.74 -8.90 1.43
C GLU A 126 -23.60 -9.68 0.12
N GLN A 127 -23.23 -9.00 -0.98
CA GLN A 127 -22.89 -9.61 -2.26
C GLN A 127 -21.44 -10.11 -2.31
N GLY A 128 -20.72 -10.02 -1.19
CA GLY A 128 -19.33 -10.41 -1.07
C GLY A 128 -18.37 -9.41 -1.71
N VAL A 129 -18.74 -8.14 -1.88
CA VAL A 129 -17.87 -7.10 -2.48
C VAL A 129 -17.22 -6.22 -1.41
N MET A 130 -15.91 -6.37 -1.27
CA MET A 130 -15.05 -5.55 -0.40
C MET A 130 -13.62 -5.61 -0.93
N SER A 131 -12.72 -4.79 -0.39
CA SER A 131 -11.32 -4.87 -0.79
C SER A 131 -10.37 -4.41 0.31
N VAL A 132 -9.30 -5.17 0.52
CA VAL A 132 -8.22 -4.83 1.45
C VAL A 132 -6.95 -4.55 0.67
N GLN A 133 -6.29 -3.44 0.99
CA GLN A 133 -4.99 -3.11 0.40
C GLN A 133 -3.99 -2.74 1.46
N MET A 134 -2.72 -2.89 1.12
CA MET A 134 -1.60 -2.53 1.97
C MET A 134 -0.48 -1.89 1.16
N ILE A 135 0.02 -0.76 1.66
CA ILE A 135 1.11 0.00 1.05
C ILE A 135 2.26 0.06 2.06
N GLY A 136 3.42 -0.44 1.65
CA GLY A 136 4.67 -0.26 2.39
C GLY A 136 5.48 0.86 1.75
N HIS A 137 6.03 1.77 2.56
CA HIS A 137 6.84 2.88 2.07
C HIS A 137 8.04 3.14 2.98
N ASN A 138 9.23 3.19 2.39
CA ASN A 138 10.44 3.65 3.04
C ASN A 138 10.63 5.14 2.74
N THR A 139 10.36 5.99 3.73
CA THR A 139 10.42 7.46 3.63
C THR A 139 11.81 7.99 3.31
N ARG A 140 12.87 7.21 3.58
CA ARG A 140 14.25 7.59 3.31
C ARG A 140 14.69 7.24 1.90
N THR A 141 14.30 6.07 1.38
CA THR A 141 14.75 5.59 0.06
C THR A 141 13.73 5.79 -1.05
N GLY A 142 12.47 6.02 -0.70
CA GLY A 142 11.34 6.06 -1.63
C GLY A 142 10.85 4.68 -2.08
N ALA A 143 11.48 3.59 -1.61
CA ALA A 143 11.02 2.24 -1.92
C ALA A 143 9.56 2.08 -1.49
N THR A 144 8.73 1.52 -2.37
CA THR A 144 7.29 1.40 -2.15
C THR A 144 6.80 0.07 -2.69
N ALA A 145 5.92 -0.59 -1.95
CA ALA A 145 5.22 -1.80 -2.36
C ALA A 145 3.72 -1.64 -2.14
N PHE A 146 2.94 -2.30 -2.97
CA PHE A 146 1.48 -2.31 -2.92
C PHE A 146 0.98 -3.75 -3.02
N PHE A 147 0.14 -4.15 -2.08
CA PHE A 147 -0.57 -5.42 -2.03
C PHE A 147 -2.05 -5.11 -2.08
N GLU A 148 -2.80 -5.81 -2.90
CA GLU A 148 -4.24 -5.69 -3.01
C GLU A 148 -4.83 -7.08 -2.97
N ALA A 149 -5.68 -7.32 -1.98
CA ALA A 149 -6.49 -8.52 -1.95
C ALA A 149 -7.39 -8.50 -3.19
N PRO A 150 -7.47 -9.60 -3.95
CA PRO A 150 -8.18 -9.62 -5.22
C PRO A 150 -9.62 -9.16 -5.01
N ASP A 151 -10.09 -8.18 -5.78
CA ASP A 151 -11.49 -7.75 -5.70
C ASP A 151 -12.41 -8.95 -5.86
N ALA A 152 -13.44 -9.01 -5.02
CA ALA A 152 -14.44 -10.03 -5.14
C ALA A 152 -15.30 -9.78 -6.38
N ASP A 153 -15.07 -10.61 -7.38
CA ASP A 153 -15.92 -10.77 -8.56
C ASP A 153 -16.67 -12.09 -8.38
N PRO A 154 -18.01 -12.15 -8.55
CA PRO A 154 -18.77 -13.39 -8.49
C PRO A 154 -18.26 -14.50 -9.44
N SER A 155 -17.49 -14.15 -10.47
CA SER A 155 -16.83 -15.08 -11.39
C SER A 155 -15.41 -15.52 -10.95
N ARG A 156 -14.85 -14.86 -9.93
CA ARG A 156 -13.54 -15.14 -9.33
C ARG A 156 -13.65 -15.13 -7.81
N PRO A 157 -14.18 -16.22 -7.21
CA PRO A 157 -14.26 -16.33 -5.76
C PRO A 157 -12.87 -16.16 -5.15
N ASN A 158 -12.82 -15.42 -4.04
CA ASN A 158 -11.61 -15.18 -3.27
C ASN A 158 -11.91 -15.41 -1.78
N PRO A 159 -10.88 -15.48 -0.91
CA PRO A 159 -11.09 -15.80 0.50
C PRO A 159 -11.62 -14.61 1.32
N GLN A 160 -11.66 -13.38 0.79
CA GLN A 160 -12.02 -12.18 1.56
C GLN A 160 -13.38 -12.26 2.27
N PRO A 161 -14.47 -12.76 1.65
CA PRO A 161 -15.76 -12.91 2.35
C PRO A 161 -15.70 -13.83 3.58
N GLY A 162 -14.69 -14.71 3.68
CA GLY A 162 -14.46 -15.54 4.86
C GLY A 162 -13.53 -14.91 5.90
N LEU A 163 -12.76 -13.89 5.52
CA LEU A 163 -11.82 -13.18 6.40
C LEU A 163 -12.43 -11.93 7.04
N LEU A 164 -13.45 -11.36 6.40
CA LEU A 164 -14.06 -10.10 6.80
C LEU A 164 -15.49 -10.25 7.29
N ARG A 165 -15.87 -9.36 8.19
CA ARG A 165 -17.23 -9.16 8.65
C ARG A 165 -17.49 -7.67 8.89
N LEU A 166 -18.76 -7.28 8.93
CA LEU A 166 -19.14 -6.04 9.56
C LEU A 166 -19.26 -6.30 11.08
N ASP A 167 -18.74 -5.39 11.88
CA ASP A 167 -18.96 -5.40 13.33
C ASP A 167 -20.32 -4.81 13.72
N GLU A 168 -20.55 -4.64 15.03
CA GLU A 168 -21.81 -4.12 15.58
C GLU A 168 -22.13 -2.68 15.13
N ASP A 169 -21.11 -1.93 14.71
CA ASP A 169 -21.23 -0.55 14.22
C ASP A 169 -21.33 -0.48 12.68
N GLY A 170 -21.37 -1.63 12.00
CA GLY A 170 -21.42 -1.69 10.54
C GLY A 170 -20.09 -1.37 9.87
N VAL A 171 -18.96 -1.63 10.55
CA VAL A 171 -17.61 -1.32 10.07
C VAL A 171 -16.80 -2.59 9.85
N LEU A 172 -15.97 -2.62 8.79
CA LEU A 172 -15.18 -3.80 8.40
C LEU A 172 -14.18 -4.22 9.47
N ASP A 173 -14.26 -5.47 9.87
CA ASP A 173 -13.44 -6.13 10.89
C ASP A 173 -12.94 -7.48 10.35
N GLY A 174 -11.78 -7.96 10.81
CA GLY A 174 -11.17 -9.20 10.35
C GLY A 174 -9.66 -9.13 10.12
N GLU A 175 -9.01 -10.28 10.23
CA GLU A 175 -7.55 -10.43 10.14
C GLU A 175 -7.13 -11.02 8.79
N PHE A 176 -6.08 -10.45 8.20
CA PHE A 176 -5.44 -10.96 6.99
C PHE A 176 -4.05 -11.50 7.31
N PRO A 177 -3.69 -12.67 6.76
CA PRO A 177 -2.41 -13.31 7.01
C PRO A 177 -1.22 -12.44 6.58
N GLY A 178 -0.07 -12.68 7.21
CA GLY A 178 1.24 -12.18 6.75
C GLY A 178 2.00 -13.24 5.94
N PRO A 179 3.16 -12.92 5.34
CA PRO A 179 3.88 -13.78 4.38
C PRO A 179 4.37 -15.14 4.89
N ASP A 180 4.41 -15.34 6.21
CA ASP A 180 4.81 -16.62 6.81
C ASP A 180 3.63 -17.60 6.93
N ASP A 181 2.39 -17.13 6.71
CA ASP A 181 1.19 -17.95 6.68
C ASP A 181 0.91 -18.45 5.25
N PRO A 182 0.65 -19.75 5.05
CA PRO A 182 0.35 -20.30 3.72
C PRO A 182 -0.88 -19.69 3.03
N ALA A 183 -1.81 -19.08 3.79
CA ALA A 183 -2.98 -18.41 3.23
C ALA A 183 -2.67 -17.02 2.64
N PHE A 184 -1.45 -16.48 2.82
CA PHE A 184 -1.08 -15.16 2.32
C PHE A 184 -1.21 -15.02 0.80
N ASP A 185 -0.75 -16.03 0.06
CA ASP A 185 -0.81 -16.05 -1.40
C ASP A 185 -2.25 -16.18 -1.95
N GLU A 186 -3.19 -16.64 -1.14
CA GLU A 186 -4.60 -16.69 -1.52
C GLU A 186 -5.32 -15.38 -1.14
N ALA A 187 -4.87 -14.72 -0.07
CA ALA A 187 -5.42 -13.48 0.43
C ALA A 187 -4.97 -12.24 -0.38
N PHE A 188 -3.80 -12.28 -1.03
CA PHE A 188 -3.19 -11.21 -1.82
C PHE A 188 -2.57 -11.74 -3.13
#